data_AF-A0A7L5BKP4-F1
#
_entry.id   AF-A0A7L5BKP4-F1
#
_cell.length_a   1.000
_cell.length_b   1.000
_cell.length_c   1.000
_cell.angle_alpha   90.00
_cell.angle_beta   90.00
_cell.angle_gamma   90.00
#
_symmetry.space_group_name_H-M   'P 1'
#
loop_
_entity.id
_entity.type
_entity.pdbx_description
1 polymer ?
#
loop_
_entity_poly.entity_id
_entity_poly.type
_entity_poly.pdbx_seq_one_letter_code
_entity_poly.pdbx_strand_id
1 'polypeptide(L)'
;MECSFTVGQKVVLARAFGSSSLYRAAEDDVTLPVKGVVYTIREFDDQRSAGFGLALRLNEITNVPHYSNGLEPSFTVSLFEPVVERKTDISVFKAMLNPSKEQVSA
;
A
#
# COMPACT_ATOMS: atom_id res chain seq x y z
N MET A 1 -10.55 1.42 15.94
CA MET A 1 -9.19 1.42 15.37
C MET A 1 -9.11 2.68 14.52
N GLU A 2 -8.27 3.65 14.90
CA GLU A 2 -8.05 4.83 14.07
C GLU A 2 -7.16 4.44 12.89
N CYS A 3 -7.58 4.79 11.68
CA CYS A 3 -6.80 4.59 10.47
C CYS A 3 -5.81 5.76 10.34
N SER A 4 -4.51 5.47 10.33
CA SER A 4 -3.44 6.48 10.19
C SER A 4 -3.11 6.80 8.72
N PHE A 5 -3.87 6.27 7.76
CA PHE A 5 -3.66 6.53 6.35
C PHE A 5 -4.37 7.79 5.86
N THR A 6 -3.82 8.42 4.84
CA THR A 6 -4.41 9.59 4.16
C THR A 6 -4.53 9.38 2.65
N VAL A 7 -5.47 10.10 2.03
CA VAL A 7 -5.58 10.14 0.56
C VAL A 7 -4.29 10.71 -0.04
N GLY A 8 -3.84 10.11 -1.15
CA GLY A 8 -2.58 10.45 -1.81
C GLY A 8 -1.34 9.76 -1.19
N GLN A 9 -1.49 9.06 -0.08
CA GLN A 9 -0.39 8.32 0.53
C GLN A 9 -0.01 7.09 -0.30
N LYS A 10 1.29 6.82 -0.40
CA LYS A 10 1.81 5.59 -0.98
C LYS A 10 1.76 4.44 0.02
N VAL A 11 1.24 3.30 -0.42
CA VAL A 11 1.11 2.07 0.37
C VAL A 11 1.58 0.87 -0.43
N VAL A 12 1.97 -0.20 0.26
CA VAL A 12 2.33 -1.48 -0.35
C VAL A 12 1.37 -2.54 0.14
N LEU A 13 0.97 -3.47 -0.73
CA LEU A 13 0.23 -4.65 -0.29
C LEU A 13 1.18 -5.58 0.49
N ALA A 14 0.98 -5.68 1.79
CA ALA A 14 1.85 -6.44 2.70
C ALA A 14 1.55 -7.95 2.67
N ARG A 15 0.29 -8.31 2.40
CA ARG A 15 -0.19 -9.70 2.40
C ARG A 15 -0.85 -10.08 1.07
N ALA A 16 -0.47 -11.24 0.54
CA ALA A 16 -1.13 -11.79 -0.64
C ALA A 16 -2.56 -12.27 -0.32
N PHE A 17 -3.44 -12.18 -1.32
CA PHE A 17 -4.79 -12.72 -1.25
C PHE A 17 -4.77 -14.26 -1.20
N GLY A 18 -5.76 -14.83 -0.51
CA GLY A 18 -5.99 -16.28 -0.53
C GLY A 18 -6.62 -16.75 -1.85
N SER A 19 -6.62 -18.06 -2.08
CA SER A 19 -7.19 -18.68 -3.28
C SER A 19 -8.66 -18.34 -3.51
N SER A 20 -9.46 -18.26 -2.45
CA SER A 20 -10.88 -17.88 -2.54
C SER A 20 -11.07 -16.45 -3.06
N SER A 21 -10.25 -15.50 -2.61
CA SER A 21 -10.29 -14.12 -3.08
C SER A 21 -9.85 -14.00 -4.54
N LEU A 22 -8.81 -14.75 -4.93
CA LEU A 22 -8.34 -14.79 -6.32
C LEU A 22 -9.42 -15.34 -7.26
N TYR A 23 -10.08 -16.43 -6.86
CA TYR A 23 -11.15 -17.05 -7.65
C TYR A 23 -12.34 -16.10 -7.83
N ARG A 24 -12.81 -15.46 -6.75
CA ARG A 24 -13.91 -14.50 -6.82
C ARG A 24 -13.56 -13.29 -7.68
N ALA A 25 -12.35 -12.75 -7.53
CA ALA A 25 -11.92 -11.63 -8.34
C ALA A 25 -11.88 -11.97 -9.84
N ALA A 26 -11.53 -13.21 -10.20
CA ALA A 26 -11.59 -13.65 -11.59
C ALA A 26 -13.02 -13.80 -12.12
N GLU A 27 -13.97 -14.31 -11.32
CA GLU A 27 -15.40 -14.37 -11.71
C GLU A 27 -16.01 -12.98 -11.89
N ASP A 28 -15.59 -12.04 -11.05
CA ASP A 28 -16.13 -10.69 -10.98
C ASP A 28 -15.38 -9.68 -11.88
N ASP A 29 -14.37 -10.13 -12.64
CA ASP A 29 -13.47 -9.30 -13.47
C ASP A 29 -12.82 -8.14 -12.67
N VAL A 30 -12.44 -8.42 -11.43
CA VAL A 30 -11.82 -7.48 -10.51
C VAL A 30 -10.30 -7.62 -10.54
N THR A 31 -9.62 -6.52 -10.83
CA THR A 31 -8.17 -6.42 -10.68
C THR A 31 -7.81 -6.28 -9.20
N LEU A 32 -7.06 -7.25 -8.67
CA LEU A 32 -6.54 -7.23 -7.30
C LEU A 32 -5.15 -6.58 -7.23
N PRO A 33 -4.81 -5.89 -6.13
CA PRO A 33 -3.45 -5.44 -5.90
C PRO A 33 -2.50 -6.63 -5.72
N VAL A 34 -1.25 -6.42 -6.12
CA VAL A 34 -0.19 -7.42 -6.14
C VAL A 34 0.74 -7.18 -4.96
N LYS A 35 1.13 -8.28 -4.27
CA LYS A 35 1.99 -8.20 -3.09
C LYS A 35 3.33 -7.53 -3.45
N GLY A 36 3.77 -6.59 -2.62
CA GLY A 36 5.03 -5.88 -2.80
C GLY A 36 5.00 -4.75 -3.84
N VAL A 37 3.90 -4.56 -4.56
CA VAL A 37 3.72 -3.42 -5.46
C VAL A 37 3.23 -2.20 -4.67
N VAL A 38 3.76 -1.04 -5.03
CA VAL A 38 3.39 0.24 -4.41
C VAL A 38 2.20 0.85 -5.16
N TYR A 39 1.25 1.33 -4.38
CA TYR A 39 0.02 1.96 -4.84
C TYR A 39 -0.20 3.29 -4.13
N THR A 40 -1.09 4.12 -4.66
CA THR A 40 -1.47 5.41 -4.10
C THR A 40 -2.93 5.37 -3.69
N ILE A 41 -3.23 5.72 -2.43
CA ILE A 41 -4.62 5.77 -1.95
C ILE A 41 -5.39 6.86 -2.71
N ARG A 42 -6.46 6.47 -3.39
CA ARG A 42 -7.37 7.37 -4.10
C ARG A 42 -8.43 7.93 -3.17
N GLU A 43 -9.11 7.05 -2.45
CA GLU A 43 -10.20 7.40 -1.55
C GLU A 43 -10.45 6.28 -0.53
N PHE A 44 -11.22 6.63 0.51
CA PHE A 44 -11.69 5.69 1.50
C PHE A 44 -13.14 5.32 1.25
N ASP A 45 -13.45 4.07 1.53
CA ASP A 45 -14.79 3.51 1.42
C ASP A 45 -15.19 2.96 2.79
N ASP A 46 -16.18 3.59 3.41
CA ASP A 46 -16.65 3.23 4.75
C ASP A 46 -17.67 2.10 4.68
N GLN A 47 -17.16 0.87 4.77
CA GLN A 47 -17.96 -0.35 4.74
C GLN A 47 -18.29 -0.87 6.15
N ARG A 48 -18.22 -0.01 7.18
CA ARG A 48 -18.54 -0.38 8.57
C ARG A 48 -19.99 -0.83 8.74
N SER A 49 -20.93 -0.20 8.04
CA SER A 49 -22.36 -0.58 8.06
C SER A 49 -22.62 -1.98 7.48
N ALA A 50 -21.75 -2.45 6.59
CA ALA A 50 -21.80 -3.78 5.99
C ALA A 50 -20.96 -4.83 6.75
N GLY A 51 -20.31 -4.46 7.87
CA GLY A 51 -19.50 -5.36 8.69
C GLY A 51 -18.07 -5.60 8.19
N PHE A 52 -17.65 -4.97 7.10
CA PHE A 52 -16.32 -5.18 6.49
C PHE A 52 -15.24 -4.18 6.96
N GLY A 53 -15.63 -3.13 7.68
CA GLY A 53 -14.71 -2.13 8.24
C GLY A 53 -14.34 -1.03 7.24
N LEU A 54 -13.18 -0.39 7.43
CA LEU A 54 -12.68 0.63 6.51
C LEU A 54 -11.94 -0.02 5.33
N ALA A 55 -12.30 0.40 4.12
CA ALA A 55 -11.68 -0.01 2.88
C ALA A 55 -11.11 1.20 2.13
N LEU A 56 -10.31 0.94 1.11
CA LEU A 56 -9.69 1.96 0.26
C LEU A 56 -9.76 1.57 -1.21
N ARG A 57 -9.67 2.57 -2.08
CA ARG A 57 -9.43 2.40 -3.52
C ARG A 57 -8.07 2.99 -3.88
N LEU A 58 -7.47 2.48 -4.95
CA LEU A 58 -6.09 2.78 -5.35
C LEU A 58 -6.10 3.51 -6.69
N ASN A 59 -5.21 4.47 -6.92
CA ASN A 59 -5.18 5.21 -8.19
C ASN A 59 -4.78 4.33 -9.37
N GLU A 60 -3.89 3.37 -9.15
CA GLU A 60 -3.36 2.50 -10.19
C GLU A 60 -4.32 1.36 -10.54
N ILE A 61 -5.39 1.16 -9.76
CA ILE A 61 -6.40 0.13 -9.99
C ILE A 61 -7.77 0.79 -10.00
N THR A 62 -8.37 0.90 -11.20
CA THR A 62 -9.76 1.32 -11.36
C THR A 62 -10.57 0.15 -11.85
N ASN A 63 -11.41 -0.39 -10.98
CA ASN A 63 -12.30 -1.51 -11.32
C ASN A 63 -13.65 -0.98 -11.80
N VAL A 64 -14.33 -1.75 -12.65
CA VAL A 64 -15.69 -1.41 -13.07
C VAL A 64 -16.62 -1.57 -11.88
N PRO A 65 -17.54 -0.62 -11.61
CA PRO A 65 -18.54 -0.79 -10.57
C PRO A 65 -19.40 -2.04 -10.81
N HIS A 66 -19.63 -2.82 -9.75
CA HIS A 66 -20.46 -4.01 -9.87
C HIS A 66 -21.90 -3.65 -10.22
N TYR A 67 -22.52 -4.44 -11.11
CA TYR A 67 -23.90 -4.21 -11.53
C TYR A 67 -24.91 -4.30 -10.38
N SER A 68 -24.63 -5.10 -9.35
CA SER A 68 -25.55 -5.39 -8.25
C SER A 68 -25.73 -4.24 -7.26
N ASN A 69 -24.70 -3.41 -7.05
CA ASN A 69 -24.74 -2.29 -6.10
C ASN A 69 -24.23 -0.97 -6.69
N GLY A 70 -23.73 -0.96 -7.93
CA GLY A 70 -23.15 0.20 -8.58
C GLY A 70 -21.86 0.71 -7.93
N LEU A 71 -21.23 -0.09 -7.06
CA LEU A 71 -20.03 0.30 -6.33
C LEU A 71 -18.79 -0.36 -6.92
N GLU A 72 -17.74 0.44 -7.07
CA GLU A 72 -16.42 -0.07 -7.39
C GLU A 72 -15.84 -0.86 -6.21
N PRO A 73 -15.27 -2.06 -6.46
CA PRO A 73 -14.54 -2.82 -5.46
C PRO A 73 -13.52 -2.00 -4.68
N SER A 74 -13.52 -2.17 -3.35
CA SER A 74 -12.56 -1.57 -2.44
C SER A 74 -11.82 -2.65 -1.65
N PHE A 75 -10.64 -2.30 -1.11
CA PHE A 75 -9.74 -3.24 -0.44
C PHE A 75 -9.60 -2.90 1.03
N THR A 76 -9.65 -3.91 1.90
CA THR A 76 -9.53 -3.70 3.34
C THR A 76 -8.20 -3.06 3.68
N VAL A 77 -8.26 -1.97 4.45
CA VAL A 77 -7.09 -1.17 4.84
C VAL A 77 -6.00 -2.00 5.57
N SER A 78 -6.40 -3.02 6.32
CA SER A 78 -5.49 -3.88 7.09
C SER A 78 -4.53 -4.74 6.25
N LEU A 79 -4.71 -4.79 4.93
CA LEU A 79 -3.82 -5.51 4.01
C LEU A 79 -2.61 -4.67 3.57
N PHE A 80 -2.62 -3.37 3.88
CA PHE A 80 -1.65 -2.41 3.38
C PHE A 80 -0.74 -1.89 4.48
N GLU A 81 0.49 -1.57 4.09
CA GLU A 81 1.47 -0.89 4.92
C GLU A 81 1.88 0.43 4.28
N PRO A 82 2.17 1.49 5.06
CA PRO A 82 2.63 2.75 4.51
C PRO A 82 4.02 2.60 3.91
N VAL A 83 4.23 3.14 2.71
CA VAL A 83 5.59 3.29 2.18
C VAL A 83 6.24 4.45 2.90
N VAL A 84 7.04 4.12 3.92
CA VAL A 84 7.83 5.11 4.65
C VAL A 84 9.10 5.42 3.86
N GLU A 85 9.15 6.59 3.24
CA GLU A 85 10.40 7.12 2.72
C GLU A 85 11.31 7.42 3.90
N ARG A 86 12.35 6.61 4.11
CA ARG A 86 13.36 6.87 5.14
C ARG A 86 14.15 8.12 4.75
N LYS A 87 13.74 9.26 5.28
CA LYS A 87 14.48 10.54 5.17
C LYS A 87 15.70 10.62 6.08
N THR A 88 16.03 9.53 6.80
CA THR A 88 17.21 9.49 7.65
C THR A 88 18.46 9.51 6.78
N ASP A 89 19.14 10.65 6.78
CA ASP A 89 20.42 10.78 6.13
C ASP A 89 21.47 9.91 6.84
N ILE A 90 21.87 8.81 6.20
CA ILE A 90 22.92 7.91 6.70
C ILE A 90 24.30 8.27 6.14
N SER A 91 24.47 9.46 5.55
CA SER A 91 25.74 9.89 4.94
C SER A 91 26.89 9.91 5.95
N VAL A 92 26.60 10.25 7.22
CA VAL A 92 27.60 10.18 8.32
C VAL A 92 28.11 8.75 8.52
N PHE A 93 27.21 7.76 8.59
CA PHE A 93 27.62 6.36 8.72
C PHE A 93 28.37 5.85 7.48
N LYS A 94 27.97 6.29 6.28
CA LYS A 94 28.70 5.97 5.03
C LYS A 94 30.12 6.55 5.04
N ALA A 95 30.31 7.77 5.54
CA ALA A 95 31.63 8.38 5.67
C ALA A 95 32.52 7.64 6.66
N MET A 96 31.97 7.15 7.77
CA MET A 96 32.73 6.37 8.77
C MET A 96 33.15 4.98 8.25
N LEU A 97 32.42 4.40 7.30
CA LEU A 97 32.75 3.10 6.70
C LEU A 97 33.90 3.19 5.68
N ASN A 98 34.21 4.39 5.17
CA ASN A 98 35.33 4.66 4.29
C ASN A 98 36.29 5.67 4.95
N PRO A 99 37.07 5.28 5.97
CA PRO A 99 38.06 6.17 6.54
C PRO A 99 39.11 6.52 5.48
N SER A 100 39.09 7.76 4.99
CA SER A 100 40.24 8.32 4.26
C SER A 100 41.39 8.37 5.25
N LYS A 101 42.42 7.55 5.02
CA LYS A 101 43.70 7.68 5.73
C LYS A 101 44.33 9.00 5.32
N GLU A 102 44.01 10.08 6.01
CA GLU A 102 44.81 11.31 5.91
C GLU A 102 46.21 10.98 6.42
N GLN A 103 47.19 11.02 5.50
CA GLN A 103 48.60 10.95 5.87
C GLN A 103 48.98 12.28 6.50
N VAL A 104 49.18 12.27 7.81
CA VAL A 104 49.80 13.38 8.53
C VAL A 104 51.30 13.34 8.20
N SER A 105 51.80 14.32 7.45
CA SER A 105 53.23 14.51 7.25
C SER A 105 53.86 15.05 8.53
N ALA A 106 54.92 14.37 8.99
CA ALA A 106 55.74 14.75 10.15
C ALA A 106 56.63 15.97 9.87
#